data_AF-A0A3L0W2D5-F1
#
_entry.id   AF-A0A3L0W2D5-F1
#
_cell.length_a   1.000
_cell.length_b   1.000
_cell.length_c   1.000
_cell.angle_alpha   90.00
_cell.angle_beta   90.00
_cell.angle_gamma   90.00
#
_symmetry.space_group_name_H-M   'P 1'
#
loop_
_entity.id
_entity.type
_entity.pdbx_description
1 polymer ?
#
loop_
_entity_poly.entity_id
_entity_poly.type
_entity_poly.pdbx_seq_one_letter_code
_entity_poly.pdbx_strand_id
1 'polypeptide(L)'
;MDTWLEVLQAEVAASSLAVVADKLGLSRTTISQVCNQKYPGDMARVQTQVEGALMGNKVMCPILGEIPVHQCLAHQRRGPRDVGSSPMDIKLWKACRSGCPHSQLGEEQQLRRPMRISVGPNNKGMDKSARYDAEATLSRLRRQAKSDGENASSSLRILTELLAEELKIMGIKYNRLLDRTEKNNQ
;
A
#
# COMPACT_ATOMS: atom_id res chain seq x y z
N MET A 1 23.65 16.91 5.13
CA MET A 1 22.33 16.37 4.77
C MET A 1 21.36 17.19 5.57
N ASP A 2 20.57 18.02 4.90
CA ASP A 2 19.70 18.95 5.62
C ASP A 2 18.60 18.17 6.32
N THR A 3 18.35 18.50 7.59
CA THR A 3 17.28 17.85 8.35
C THR A 3 15.92 18.35 7.87
N TRP A 4 14.85 17.54 8.04
CA TRP A 4 13.50 17.97 7.65
C TRP A 4 13.07 19.28 8.36
N LEU A 5 13.61 19.53 9.57
CA LEU A 5 13.42 20.78 10.32
C LEU A 5 14.06 21.98 9.61
N GLU A 6 15.27 21.83 9.07
CA GLU A 6 15.95 22.88 8.31
C GLU A 6 15.19 23.20 7.02
N VAL A 7 14.71 22.18 6.30
CA VAL A 7 13.88 22.37 5.10
C VAL A 7 12.59 23.11 5.44
N LEU A 8 11.94 22.77 6.55
CA LEU A 8 10.75 23.46 7.03
C LEU A 8 11.03 24.93 7.37
N GLN A 9 12.11 25.21 8.10
CA GLN A 9 12.49 26.57 8.47
C GLN A 9 12.87 27.41 7.25
N ALA A 10 13.60 26.84 6.30
CA ALA A 10 13.96 27.48 5.05
C ALA A 10 12.72 27.84 4.20
N GLU A 11 11.76 26.93 4.08
CA GLU A 11 10.51 27.19 3.35
C GLU A 11 9.66 28.26 4.03
N VAL A 12 9.60 28.27 5.37
CA VAL A 12 8.90 29.32 6.14
C VAL A 12 9.57 30.67 5.95
N ALA A 13 10.91 30.71 5.94
CA ALA A 13 11.67 31.94 5.71
C ALA A 13 11.53 32.46 4.27
N ALA A 14 11.45 31.57 3.28
CA ALA A 14 11.25 31.92 1.87
C ALA A 14 9.82 32.36 1.53
N SER A 15 8.82 31.90 2.29
CA SER A 15 7.41 32.19 2.05
C SER A 15 6.75 32.84 3.28
N SER A 16 5.90 32.10 4.00
CA SER A 16 5.34 32.50 5.30
C SER A 16 4.74 31.30 6.02
N LEU A 17 4.56 31.43 7.34
CA LEU A 17 3.89 30.41 8.17
C LEU A 17 2.49 30.02 7.64
N ALA A 18 1.74 30.97 7.08
CA ALA A 18 0.40 30.72 6.55
C ALA A 18 0.45 29.85 5.28
N VAL A 19 1.35 30.17 4.36
CA VAL A 19 1.51 29.41 3.10
C VAL A 19 1.97 27.99 3.40
N VAL A 20 2.93 27.82 4.32
CA VAL A 20 3.42 26.48 4.70
C VAL A 20 2.36 25.68 5.45
N ALA A 21 1.54 26.34 6.28
CA ALA A 21 0.38 25.73 6.94
C ALA A 21 -0.60 25.12 5.95
N ASP A 22 -0.99 25.90 4.94
CA ASP A 22 -1.94 25.45 3.92
C ASP A 22 -1.34 24.34 3.06
N LYS A 23 -0.05 24.45 2.68
CA LYS A 23 0.65 23.40 1.92
C LYS A 23 0.70 22.05 2.65
N LEU A 24 0.93 22.08 3.97
CA LEU A 24 1.08 20.87 4.80
C LEU A 24 -0.25 20.37 5.39
N GLY A 25 -1.35 21.14 5.25
CA GLY A 25 -2.62 20.84 5.91
C GLY A 25 -2.52 20.87 7.45
N LEU A 26 -1.62 21.70 7.99
CA LEU A 26 -1.38 21.85 9.43
C LEU A 26 -1.77 23.25 9.89
N SER A 27 -2.04 23.43 11.19
CA SER A 27 -2.33 24.77 11.71
C SER A 27 -1.06 25.63 11.75
N ARG A 28 -1.21 26.95 11.55
CA ARG A 28 -0.12 27.93 11.71
C ARG A 28 0.58 27.81 13.07
N THR A 29 -0.20 27.59 14.12
CA THR A 29 0.29 27.40 15.49
C THR A 29 1.17 26.16 15.60
N THR A 30 0.77 25.05 14.97
CA THR A 30 1.57 23.81 14.92
C THR A 30 2.92 24.07 14.28
N ILE A 31 2.97 24.72 13.12
CA ILE A 31 4.25 24.99 12.43
C ILE A 31 5.13 25.93 13.26
N SER A 32 4.56 26.98 13.84
CA SER A 32 5.31 27.87 14.73
C SER A 32 5.91 27.13 15.93
N GLN A 33 5.13 26.25 16.58
CA GLN A 33 5.63 25.44 17.68
C GLN A 33 6.70 24.43 17.25
N VAL A 34 6.57 23.83 16.06
CA VAL A 34 7.56 22.90 15.51
C VAL A 34 8.86 23.61 15.17
N CYS A 35 8.82 24.78 14.50
CA CYS A 35 10.02 25.56 14.19
C CYS A 35 10.77 25.99 15.45
N ASN A 36 10.04 26.26 16.54
CA ASN A 36 10.61 26.60 17.84
C ASN A 36 10.93 25.37 18.72
N GLN A 37 10.77 24.14 18.21
CA GLN A 37 10.99 22.89 18.94
C GLN A 37 10.17 22.75 20.24
N LYS A 38 9.01 23.40 20.31
CA LYS A 38 8.10 23.41 21.48
C LYS A 38 6.82 22.61 21.26
N TYR A 39 6.68 21.92 20.13
CA TYR A 39 5.46 21.16 19.83
C TYR A 39 5.40 19.88 20.67
N PRO A 40 4.40 19.72 21.57
CA PRO A 40 4.31 18.55 22.45
C PRO A 40 3.62 17.35 21.78
N GLY A 41 3.19 17.50 20.52
CA GLY A 41 2.44 16.49 19.80
C GLY A 41 3.32 15.52 19.02
N ASP A 42 2.70 14.82 18.07
CA ASP A 42 3.36 13.83 17.23
C ASP A 42 4.29 14.49 16.19
N MET A 43 5.58 14.56 16.53
CA MET A 43 6.62 15.09 15.66
C MET A 43 6.87 14.21 14.44
N ALA A 44 6.69 12.89 14.53
CA ALA A 44 6.86 11.97 13.40
C ALA A 44 5.79 12.22 12.31
N ARG A 45 4.57 12.57 12.74
CA ARG A 45 3.51 13.00 11.83
C ARG A 45 3.89 14.25 11.06
N VAL A 46 4.48 15.24 11.72
CA VAL A 46 4.89 16.50 11.07
C VAL A 46 6.06 16.24 10.12
N GLN A 47 7.07 15.48 10.56
CA GLN A 47 8.18 15.06 9.72
C GLN A 47 7.70 14.43 8.41
N THR A 48 6.76 13.49 8.49
CA THR A 48 6.27 12.81 7.28
C THR A 48 5.52 13.74 6.32
N GLN A 49 4.81 14.76 6.85
CA GLN A 49 4.16 15.79 6.03
C GLN A 49 5.21 16.64 5.31
N VAL A 50 6.24 17.09 6.03
CA VAL A 50 7.35 17.89 5.49
C VAL A 50 8.13 17.11 4.44
N GLU A 51 8.49 15.86 4.73
CA GLU A 51 9.20 14.99 3.80
C GLU A 51 8.39 14.74 2.53
N GLY A 52 7.08 14.50 2.67
CA GLY A 52 6.20 14.26 1.53
C GLY A 52 5.90 15.50 0.70
N ALA A 53 5.79 16.68 1.31
CA ALA A 53 5.35 17.90 0.63
C ALA A 53 6.50 18.81 0.19
N LEU A 54 7.55 18.92 0.98
CA LEU A 54 8.68 19.83 0.74
C LEU A 54 9.92 19.11 0.23
N MET A 55 10.20 17.88 0.69
CA MET A 55 11.37 17.11 0.26
C MET A 55 11.10 16.20 -0.95
N GLY A 56 9.85 16.14 -1.42
CA GLY A 56 9.49 15.39 -2.63
C GLY A 56 9.48 13.87 -2.47
N ASN A 57 9.36 13.34 -1.24
CA ASN A 57 9.22 11.90 -1.05
C ASN A 57 7.88 11.40 -1.61
N LYS A 58 7.96 10.52 -2.60
CA LYS A 58 6.81 9.96 -3.31
C LYS A 58 6.83 8.43 -3.25
N VAL A 59 5.65 7.85 -3.41
CA VAL A 59 5.41 6.41 -3.43
C VAL A 59 4.59 6.02 -4.65
N MET A 60 4.75 4.79 -5.10
CA MET A 60 3.99 4.24 -6.22
C MET A 60 2.73 3.55 -5.71
N CYS A 61 1.62 4.28 -5.66
CA CYS A 61 0.32 3.73 -5.34
C CYS A 61 -0.17 2.78 -6.45
N PRO A 62 -0.59 1.54 -6.15
CA PRO A 62 -1.14 0.63 -7.16
C PRO A 62 -2.43 1.12 -7.84
N ILE A 63 -3.09 2.14 -7.28
CA ILE A 63 -4.36 2.69 -7.78
C ILE A 63 -4.18 4.07 -8.41
N LEU A 64 -3.48 4.98 -7.73
CA LEU A 64 -3.32 6.38 -8.15
C LEU A 64 -2.01 6.66 -8.90
N GLY A 65 -1.07 5.71 -8.92
CA GLY A 65 0.28 5.94 -9.47
C GLY A 65 1.18 6.69 -8.49
N GLU A 66 2.03 7.56 -9.01
CA GLU A 66 3.01 8.31 -8.22
C GLU A 66 2.30 9.38 -7.36
N ILE A 67 2.33 9.21 -6.04
CA ILE A 67 1.73 10.15 -5.09
C ILE A 67 2.72 10.51 -3.97
N PRO A 68 2.64 11.72 -3.40
CA PRO A 68 3.42 12.08 -2.21
C PRO A 68 3.12 11.14 -1.02
N VAL A 69 4.14 10.83 -0.21
CA VAL A 69 4.01 9.95 0.97
C VAL A 69 2.89 10.44 1.91
N HIS A 70 2.81 11.75 2.12
CA HIS A 70 1.83 12.35 3.02
C HIS A 70 0.38 12.09 2.57
N GLN A 71 0.12 12.12 1.26
CA GLN A 71 -1.21 11.79 0.71
C GLN A 71 -1.51 10.30 0.84
N CYS A 72 -0.51 9.44 0.61
CA CYS A 72 -0.65 8.00 0.80
C CYS A 72 -1.12 7.67 2.23
N LEU A 73 -0.47 8.26 3.24
CA LEU A 73 -0.86 8.08 4.64
C LEU A 73 -2.22 8.69 4.96
N ALA A 74 -2.54 9.86 4.39
CA ALA A 74 -3.86 10.46 4.55
C ALA A 74 -4.97 9.54 4.04
N HIS A 75 -4.77 8.88 2.88
CA HIS A 75 -5.73 7.90 2.35
C HIS A 75 -5.85 6.65 3.23
N GLN A 76 -4.75 6.18 3.81
CA GLN A 76 -4.76 5.02 4.71
C GLN A 76 -5.57 5.28 5.98
N ARG A 77 -5.43 6.48 6.57
CA ARG A 77 -6.10 6.88 7.81
C ARG A 77 -7.62 7.04 7.69
N ARG A 78 -8.16 7.20 6.48
CA ARG A 78 -9.61 7.35 6.27
C ARG A 78 -10.37 6.13 6.79
N GLY A 79 -11.33 6.34 7.67
CA GLY A 79 -12.25 5.30 8.13
C GLY A 79 -13.30 4.97 7.06
N PRO A 80 -14.08 3.89 7.22
CA PRO A 80 -15.14 3.52 6.26
C PRO A 80 -16.17 4.62 6.03
N ARG A 81 -16.43 5.46 7.06
CA ARG A 81 -17.40 6.56 7.02
C ARG A 81 -16.87 7.80 6.29
N ASP A 82 -15.56 7.93 6.17
CA ASP A 82 -14.89 9.08 5.55
C ASP A 82 -14.58 8.85 4.06
N VAL A 83 -14.88 7.65 3.55
CA VAL A 83 -14.69 7.31 2.15
C VAL A 83 -15.83 7.92 1.35
N GLY A 84 -15.49 8.71 0.33
CA GLY A 84 -16.47 9.24 -0.61
C GLY A 84 -17.23 8.13 -1.34
N SER A 85 -18.41 8.46 -1.87
CA SER A 85 -19.25 7.50 -2.62
C SER A 85 -18.68 7.15 -4.01
N SER A 86 -17.54 7.73 -4.41
CA SER A 86 -16.97 7.48 -5.73
C SER A 86 -16.39 6.05 -5.82
N PRO A 87 -16.56 5.36 -6.96
CA PRO A 87 -15.96 4.04 -7.15
C PRO A 87 -14.44 4.03 -6.98
N MET A 88 -13.78 5.14 -7.32
CA MET A 88 -12.32 5.29 -7.18
C MET A 88 -11.89 5.40 -5.72
N ASP A 89 -12.61 6.17 -4.90
CA ASP A 89 -12.33 6.29 -3.46
C ASP A 89 -12.51 4.95 -2.75
N ILE A 90 -13.59 4.23 -3.07
CA ILE A 90 -13.85 2.89 -2.53
C ILE A 90 -12.75 1.92 -2.96
N LYS A 91 -12.33 1.94 -4.22
CA LYS A 91 -11.26 1.08 -4.74
C LYS A 91 -9.93 1.36 -4.03
N LEU A 92 -9.58 2.64 -3.87
CA LEU A 92 -8.38 3.06 -3.16
C LEU A 92 -8.40 2.63 -1.70
N TRP A 93 -9.50 2.88 -1.00
CA TRP A 93 -9.67 2.48 0.40
C TRP A 93 -9.54 0.96 0.60
N LYS A 94 -10.16 0.17 -0.29
CA LYS A 94 -10.03 -1.30 -0.29
C LYS A 94 -8.60 -1.73 -0.56
N ALA A 95 -7.91 -1.10 -1.52
CA ALA A 95 -6.53 -1.44 -1.85
C ALA A 95 -5.58 -1.21 -0.67
N CYS A 96 -5.71 -0.10 0.06
CA CYS A 96 -4.92 0.15 1.27
C CYS A 96 -5.07 -0.97 2.33
N ARG A 97 -6.27 -1.55 2.44
CA ARG A 97 -6.62 -2.59 3.43
C ARG A 97 -6.49 -4.02 2.91
N SER A 98 -6.06 -4.20 1.66
CA SER A 98 -5.91 -5.51 1.03
C SER A 98 -4.44 -5.95 0.91
N GLY A 99 -3.52 -5.30 1.63
CA GLY A 99 -2.09 -5.64 1.63
C GLY A 99 -1.25 -4.86 0.62
N CYS A 100 -1.52 -3.57 0.44
CA CYS A 100 -0.67 -2.66 -0.34
C CYS A 100 0.76 -2.61 0.26
N PRO A 101 1.83 -2.58 -0.56
CA PRO A 101 3.23 -2.58 -0.07
C PRO A 101 3.60 -1.36 0.78
N HIS A 102 2.85 -0.25 0.65
CA HIS A 102 3.05 0.98 1.42
C HIS A 102 2.07 1.11 2.60
N SER A 103 1.25 0.08 2.87
CA SER A 103 0.25 0.12 3.93
C SER A 103 0.90 -0.02 5.31
N GLN A 104 0.60 0.90 6.21
CA GLN A 104 1.00 0.87 7.62
C GLN A 104 -0.19 0.51 8.54
N LEU A 105 -1.29 0.00 7.98
CA LEU A 105 -2.49 -0.36 8.74
C LEU A 105 -2.31 -1.69 9.48
N GLY A 106 -2.77 -1.72 10.73
CA GLY A 106 -2.74 -2.92 11.58
C GLY A 106 -3.67 -4.02 11.07
N GLU A 107 -3.49 -5.25 11.54
CA GLU A 107 -4.24 -6.44 11.10
C GLU A 107 -5.76 -6.28 11.28
N GLU A 108 -6.20 -5.60 12.35
CA GLU A 108 -7.62 -5.31 12.62
C GLU A 108 -8.28 -4.42 11.56
N GLN A 109 -7.50 -3.56 10.90
CA GLN A 109 -8.00 -2.61 9.90
C GLN A 109 -7.99 -3.19 8.48
N GLN A 110 -7.39 -4.38 8.30
CA GLN A 110 -7.32 -5.06 7.01
C GLN A 110 -8.65 -5.74 6.67
N LEU A 111 -8.94 -5.84 5.37
CA LEU A 111 -10.14 -6.52 4.91
C LEU A 111 -9.96 -8.04 5.07
N ARG A 112 -10.96 -8.70 5.67
CA ARG A 112 -10.99 -10.17 5.78
C ARG A 112 -10.89 -10.87 4.42
N ARG A 113 -11.55 -10.30 3.41
CA ARG A 113 -11.44 -10.72 2.00
C ARG A 113 -10.68 -9.63 1.21
N PRO A 114 -9.34 -9.73 1.09
CA PRO A 114 -8.57 -8.73 0.39
C PRO A 114 -8.91 -8.72 -1.10
N MET A 115 -9.03 -7.52 -1.66
CA MET A 115 -9.16 -7.32 -3.10
C MET A 115 -7.87 -7.77 -3.80
N ARG A 116 -7.97 -8.38 -4.98
CA ARG A 116 -6.79 -8.55 -5.84
C ARG A 116 -6.31 -7.18 -6.30
N ILE A 117 -5.17 -6.76 -5.78
CA ILE A 117 -4.45 -5.60 -6.28
C ILE A 117 -3.49 -6.13 -7.34
N SER A 118 -3.57 -5.60 -8.56
CA SER A 118 -2.47 -5.72 -9.53
C SER A 118 -1.34 -4.82 -9.06
N VAL A 119 -0.55 -5.28 -8.08
CA VAL A 119 0.66 -4.59 -7.64
C VAL A 119 1.72 -4.82 -8.71
N GLY A 120 1.78 -3.92 -9.69
CA GLY A 120 2.84 -3.87 -10.69
C GLY A 120 3.54 -2.52 -10.59
N PRO A 121 4.88 -2.47 -10.41
CA PRO A 121 5.62 -1.23 -10.56
C PRO A 121 5.53 -0.85 -12.03
N ASN A 122 5.13 0.39 -12.29
CA ASN A 122 4.86 0.98 -13.61
C ASN A 122 5.43 0.25 -14.84
N ASN A 123 4.53 -0.04 -15.78
CA ASN A 123 4.78 -0.46 -17.16
C ASN A 123 6.01 0.27 -17.77
N LYS A 124 7.11 -0.47 -17.94
CA LYS A 124 8.05 -0.32 -19.03
C LYS A 124 8.40 -1.73 -19.48
N GLY A 125 8.22 -1.99 -20.77
CA GLY A 125 8.50 -3.29 -21.37
C GLY A 125 9.91 -3.76 -20.99
N MET A 126 9.98 -4.91 -20.34
CA MET A 126 11.11 -5.85 -20.45
C MET A 126 10.69 -7.14 -19.74
N ASP A 127 10.81 -8.24 -20.46
CA ASP A 127 10.65 -9.62 -20.02
C ASP A 127 10.97 -9.88 -18.53
N LYS A 128 9.94 -10.09 -17.73
CA LYS A 128 10.03 -11.04 -16.62
C LYS A 128 9.07 -12.15 -16.98
N SER A 129 9.60 -13.32 -17.34
CA SER A 129 8.80 -14.55 -17.42
C SER A 129 7.81 -14.55 -16.26
N ALA A 130 6.54 -14.84 -16.54
CA ALA A 130 5.47 -14.95 -15.56
C ALA A 130 5.77 -16.08 -14.56
N ARG A 131 6.78 -15.88 -13.70
CA ARG A 131 7.26 -16.84 -12.73
C ARG A 131 6.21 -16.96 -11.66
N TYR A 132 5.87 -18.20 -11.33
CA TYR A 132 4.91 -18.49 -10.30
C TYR A 132 5.51 -18.16 -8.93
N ASP A 133 4.84 -17.28 -8.17
CA ASP A 133 5.20 -16.95 -6.80
C ASP A 133 4.42 -17.86 -5.83
N ALA A 134 5.11 -18.91 -5.37
CA ALA A 134 4.54 -19.90 -4.47
C ALA A 134 4.29 -19.35 -3.06
N GLU A 135 5.18 -18.49 -2.56
CA GLU A 135 5.11 -17.96 -1.20
C GLU A 135 3.94 -16.98 -1.05
N ALA A 136 3.79 -16.06 -1.99
CA ALA A 136 2.66 -15.13 -2.01
C ALA A 136 1.31 -15.89 -2.12
N THR A 137 1.30 -17.00 -2.87
CA THR A 137 0.12 -17.85 -3.01
C THR A 137 -0.19 -18.61 -1.73
N LEU A 138 0.79 -19.26 -1.11
CA LEU A 138 0.62 -19.94 0.19
C LEU A 138 0.15 -18.99 1.28
N SER A 139 0.73 -17.80 1.35
CA SER A 139 0.35 -16.74 2.29
C SER A 139 -1.13 -16.36 2.15
N ARG A 140 -1.63 -16.24 0.91
CA ARG A 140 -3.04 -15.97 0.60
C ARG A 140 -3.95 -17.12 0.99
N LEU A 141 -3.63 -18.36 0.62
CA LEU A 141 -4.47 -19.53 0.90
C LEU A 141 -4.59 -19.80 2.41
N ARG A 142 -3.51 -19.61 3.18
CA ARG A 142 -3.54 -19.70 4.64
C ARG A 142 -4.49 -18.68 5.27
N ARG A 143 -4.47 -17.43 4.81
CA ARG A 143 -5.40 -16.40 5.27
C ARG A 143 -6.85 -16.75 4.92
N GLN A 144 -7.10 -17.21 3.70
CA GLN A 144 -8.43 -17.63 3.25
C GLN A 144 -8.98 -18.76 4.14
N ALA A 145 -8.18 -19.80 4.36
CA ALA A 145 -8.57 -20.95 5.14
C ALA A 145 -8.84 -20.61 6.62
N LYS A 146 -8.04 -19.72 7.22
CA LYS A 146 -8.28 -19.20 8.58
C LYS A 146 -9.57 -18.37 8.66
N SER A 147 -9.94 -17.68 7.57
CA SER A 147 -11.16 -16.88 7.51
C SER A 147 -12.42 -17.73 7.33
N ASP A 148 -12.33 -18.81 6.57
CA ASP A 148 -13.48 -19.65 6.24
C ASP A 148 -13.68 -20.81 7.24
N GLY A 149 -12.66 -21.15 8.03
CA GLY A 149 -12.74 -22.15 9.09
C GLY A 149 -13.31 -21.59 10.40
N GLU A 150 -14.19 -22.36 11.04
CA GLU A 150 -14.75 -22.04 12.36
C GLU A 150 -13.77 -22.38 13.50
N ASN A 151 -12.83 -23.30 13.24
CA ASN A 151 -11.82 -23.77 14.19
C ASN A 151 -10.54 -24.20 13.46
N ALA A 152 -9.50 -24.57 14.22
CA ALA A 152 -8.19 -24.91 13.66
C ALA A 152 -8.24 -26.13 12.72
N SER A 153 -9.04 -27.14 13.03
CA SER A 153 -9.16 -28.36 12.22
C SER A 153 -9.90 -28.11 10.92
N SER A 154 -10.99 -27.35 10.92
CA SER A 154 -11.71 -26.92 9.71
C SER A 154 -10.85 -26.01 8.84
N SER A 155 -10.10 -25.08 9.45
CA SER A 155 -9.14 -24.23 8.73
C SER A 155 -8.08 -25.06 8.00
N LEU A 156 -7.53 -26.09 8.64
CA LEU A 156 -6.55 -26.97 8.01
C LEU A 156 -7.14 -27.79 6.86
N ARG A 157 -8.38 -28.28 6.99
CA ARG A 157 -9.08 -28.98 5.91
C ARG A 157 -9.29 -28.07 4.71
N ILE A 158 -9.79 -26.86 4.93
CA ILE A 158 -10.01 -25.86 3.87
C ILE A 158 -8.68 -25.50 3.20
N LEU A 159 -7.60 -25.31 3.96
CA LEU A 159 -6.28 -25.05 3.39
C LEU A 159 -5.82 -26.19 2.49
N THR A 160 -6.06 -27.44 2.91
CA THR A 160 -5.69 -28.63 2.13
C THR A 160 -6.45 -28.69 0.80
N GLU A 161 -7.75 -28.40 0.82
CA GLU A 161 -8.58 -28.34 -0.39
C GLU A 161 -8.11 -27.23 -1.35
N LEU A 162 -7.88 -26.02 -0.82
CA LEU A 162 -7.37 -24.89 -1.58
C LEU A 162 -6.00 -25.18 -2.22
N LEU A 163 -5.10 -25.85 -1.50
CA LEU A 163 -3.81 -26.26 -2.04
C LEU A 163 -3.94 -27.31 -3.14
N ALA A 164 -4.86 -28.26 -3.00
CA ALA A 164 -5.14 -29.26 -4.02
C ALA A 164 -5.66 -28.61 -5.32
N GLU A 165 -6.53 -27.60 -5.21
CA GLU A 165 -6.99 -26.84 -6.37
C GLU A 165 -5.87 -26.04 -7.05
N GLU A 166 -5.02 -25.36 -6.28
CA GLU A 166 -3.90 -24.61 -6.83
C GLU A 166 -2.89 -25.53 -7.56
N LEU A 167 -2.64 -26.73 -7.03
CA LEU A 167 -1.81 -27.73 -7.70
C LEU A 167 -2.38 -28.15 -9.06
N LYS A 168 -3.70 -28.33 -9.17
CA LYS A 168 -4.36 -28.63 -10.46
C LYS A 168 -4.17 -27.47 -11.44
N ILE A 169 -4.36 -26.24 -10.99
CA ILE A 169 -4.18 -25.03 -11.82
C ILE A 169 -2.72 -24.94 -12.30
N MET A 170 -1.77 -25.22 -11.42
CA MET A 170 -0.34 -25.25 -11.76
C MET A 170 -0.03 -26.31 -12.81
N GLY A 171 -0.58 -27.53 -12.67
CA GLY A 171 -0.43 -28.59 -13.67
C GLY A 171 -0.95 -28.17 -15.04
N ILE A 172 -2.13 -27.54 -15.12
CA ILE A 172 -2.69 -27.04 -16.37
C ILE A 172 -1.77 -25.99 -17.01
N LYS A 173 -1.27 -25.03 -16.22
CA LYS A 173 -0.36 -24.00 -16.72
C LYS A 173 0.96 -24.60 -17.21
N TYR A 174 1.51 -25.55 -16.47
CA TYR A 174 2.75 -26.24 -16.82
C TYR A 174 2.61 -27.02 -18.13
N ASN A 175 1.55 -27.81 -18.29
CA ASN A 175 1.30 -28.56 -19.52
C ASN A 175 1.14 -27.63 -20.73
N ARG A 176 0.42 -26.50 -20.58
CA ARG A 176 0.33 -25.50 -21.66
C ARG A 176 1.68 -24.89 -22.05
N LEU A 177 2.60 -24.75 -21.09
CA LEU A 177 3.96 -24.28 -21.39
C LEU A 177 4.73 -25.36 -22.15
N LEU A 178 4.61 -26.63 -21.77
CA LEU A 178 5.19 -27.76 -22.51
C LEU A 178 4.67 -27.80 -23.95
N ASP A 179 3.35 -27.74 -24.15
CA ASP A 179 2.72 -27.72 -25.48
C ASP A 179 3.26 -26.56 -26.35
N ARG A 180 3.50 -25.39 -25.74
CA ARG A 180 4.04 -24.22 -26.42
C ARG A 180 5.51 -24.41 -26.78
N THR A 181 6.31 -25.01 -25.89
CA THR A 181 7.71 -25.30 -26.18
C THR A 181 7.87 -26.36 -27.26
N GLU A 182 7.02 -27.39 -27.27
CA GLU A 182 7.01 -28.41 -28.33
C GLU A 182 6.68 -27.81 -29.69
N LYS A 183 5.64 -26.97 -29.77
CA LYS A 183 5.27 -26.25 -31.00
C LYS A 183 6.34 -25.29 -31.52
N ASN A 184 7.13 -24.70 -30.63
CA ASN A 184 8.21 -23.80 -31.03
C ASN A 184 9.47 -24.56 -31.50
N ASN A 185 9.57 -25.85 -31.19
CA ASN A 185 10.71 -26.71 -31.56
C ASN A 185 10.45 -27.57 -32.81
N GLN A 186 9.23 -27.54 -33.37
CA GLN A 186 8.85 -28.15 -34.66
C GLN A 186 8.86 -27.12 -35.77
#